data_AF-A0A444MCZ3-F1
#
_entry.id   AF-A0A444MCZ3-F1
#
_cell.length_a   1.000
_cell.length_b   1.000
_cell.length_c   1.000
_cell.angle_alpha   90.00
_cell.angle_beta   90.00
_cell.angle_gamma   90.00
#
_symmetry.space_group_name_H-M   'P 1'
#
loop_
_entity.id
_entity.type
_entity.pdbx_description
1 polymer ?
#
loop_
_entity_poly.entity_id
_entity_poly.type
_entity_poly.pdbx_seq_one_letter_code
_entity_poly.pdbx_strand_id
1 'polypeptide(L)'
;MTHRMALLIALGVSAFLTLVIAVVTLAPVSGLPGMQVSDKIYHALAFGSLAFPVTVVRPRWWAATILVIAVYGGLIEVIQPFVGRSMELNDWFADIIGAAIGAGAGAVVGLLMGSRLGLRRA
;
A
#
# COMPACT_ATOMS: atom_id res chain seq x y z
N MET A 1 -6.05 2.22 24.25
CA MET A 1 -5.39 2.99 23.17
C MET A 1 -6.43 3.88 22.53
N THR A 2 -6.20 5.19 22.45
CA THR A 2 -7.20 6.10 21.85
C THR A 2 -7.23 5.91 20.33
N HIS A 3 -8.39 6.13 19.70
CA HIS A 3 -8.54 6.02 18.24
C HIS A 3 -7.53 6.86 17.46
N ARG A 4 -7.09 7.99 18.06
CA ARG A 4 -6.05 8.86 17.50
C ARG A 4 -4.68 8.16 17.49
N MET A 5 -4.28 7.51 18.58
CA MET A 5 -3.02 6.75 18.63
C MET A 5 -3.00 5.60 17.62
N ALA A 6 -4.12 4.89 17.43
CA ALA A 6 -4.24 3.84 16.42
C ALA A 6 -3.99 4.36 15.01
N LEU A 7 -4.57 5.52 14.70
CA LEU A 7 -4.39 6.14 13.40
C LEU A 7 -2.95 6.61 13.20
N LEU A 8 -2.31 7.20 14.21
CA LEU A 8 -0.92 7.63 14.12
C LEU A 8 0.03 6.44 13.89
N ILE A 9 -0.21 5.32 14.56
CA ILE A 9 0.58 4.09 14.34
C ILE A 9 0.36 3.57 12.93
N ALA A 10 -0.90 3.47 12.47
CA ALA A 10 -1.20 3.03 11.11
C ALA A 10 -0.54 3.92 10.05
N LEU A 11 -0.61 5.25 10.22
CA LEU A 11 0.04 6.21 9.33
C LEU A 11 1.58 6.09 9.39
N GLY A 12 2.15 5.88 10.58
CA GLY A 12 3.59 5.67 10.74
C GLY A 12 4.08 4.40 10.07
N VAL A 13 3.34 3.29 10.19
CA VAL A 13 3.62 2.02 9.49
C VAL A 13 3.52 2.22 7.99
N SER A 14 2.46 2.84 7.49
CA SER A 14 2.31 3.12 6.06
C SER A 14 3.43 4.04 5.55
N ALA A 15 3.81 5.08 6.29
CA ALA A 15 4.91 5.97 5.90
C ALA A 15 6.25 5.23 5.85
N PHE A 16 6.53 4.34 6.80
CA PHE A 16 7.71 3.48 6.75
C PHE A 16 7.69 2.56 5.53
N LEU A 17 6.56 1.91 5.25
CA LEU A 17 6.39 1.07 4.06
C LEU A 17 6.56 1.86 2.76
N THR A 18 6.04 3.10 2.69
CA THR A 18 6.28 4.00 1.56
C THR A 18 7.78 4.15 1.31
N LEU A 19 8.57 4.50 2.35
CA LEU A 19 10.02 4.66 2.19
C LEU A 19 10.71 3.37 1.74
N VAL A 20 10.36 2.22 2.34
CA VAL A 20 10.92 0.93 1.94
C VAL A 20 10.60 0.61 0.48
N ILE A 21 9.36 0.81 0.06
CA ILE A 21 8.92 0.58 -1.32
C ILE A 21 9.70 1.49 -2.27
N ALA A 22 9.81 2.79 -1.99
CA ALA A 22 10.57 3.72 -2.83
C ALA A 22 12.02 3.27 -3.01
N VAL A 23 12.69 2.87 -1.91
CA VAL A 23 14.08 2.42 -1.97
C VAL A 23 14.20 1.15 -2.80
N VAL A 24 13.31 0.17 -2.61
CA VAL A 24 13.38 -1.11 -3.32
C VAL A 24 13.06 -0.95 -4.81
N THR A 25 12.03 -0.18 -5.16
CA THR A 25 11.60 -0.02 -6.56
C THR A 25 12.51 0.92 -7.36
N LEU A 26 13.15 1.90 -6.71
CA LEU A 26 14.09 2.82 -7.37
C LEU A 26 15.54 2.35 -7.30
N ALA A 27 15.85 1.30 -6.53
CA ALA A 27 17.18 0.71 -6.53
C ALA A 27 17.53 0.18 -7.93
N PRO A 28 18.76 0.42 -8.43
CA PRO A 28 19.22 -0.15 -9.69
C PRO A 28 19.07 -1.67 -9.70
N VAL A 29 18.68 -2.24 -10.84
CA VAL A 29 18.60 -3.70 -10.99
C VAL A 29 20.01 -4.28 -10.96
N SER A 30 20.49 -4.68 -9.79
CA SER A 30 21.61 -5.62 -9.69
C SER A 30 21.05 -7.02 -9.95
N GLY A 31 21.44 -7.65 -11.07
CA GLY A 31 20.97 -8.98 -11.46
C GLY A 31 21.23 -10.02 -10.36
N LEU A 32 20.24 -10.22 -9.48
CA LEU A 32 20.25 -11.28 -8.49
C LEU A 32 19.45 -12.46 -9.06
N PRO A 33 20.10 -13.60 -9.32
CA PRO A 33 19.38 -14.79 -9.75
C PRO A 33 18.64 -15.37 -8.55
N GLY A 34 17.34 -15.64 -8.71
CA GLY A 34 16.65 -16.62 -7.88
C GLY A 34 15.59 -16.11 -6.92
N MET A 35 14.46 -15.65 -7.46
CA MET A 35 13.14 -16.02 -6.92
C MET A 35 12.10 -15.88 -8.05
N GLN A 36 11.45 -16.97 -8.45
CA GLN A 36 10.47 -16.99 -9.57
C GLN A 36 9.06 -16.57 -9.13
N VAL A 37 8.92 -15.68 -8.15
CA VAL A 37 7.63 -15.01 -7.95
C VAL A 37 7.60 -13.85 -8.94
N SER A 38 6.52 -13.74 -9.72
CA SER A 38 6.38 -12.65 -10.69
C SER A 38 6.51 -11.31 -9.98
N ASP A 39 7.32 -10.40 -10.54
CA ASP A 39 7.52 -9.04 -10.03
C ASP A 39 6.20 -8.35 -9.64
N LYS A 40 5.17 -8.55 -10.46
CA LYS A 40 3.81 -8.04 -10.27
C LYS A 40 3.14 -8.51 -8.97
N ILE A 41 3.44 -9.72 -8.49
CA ILE A 41 2.92 -10.21 -7.22
C ILE A 41 3.59 -9.44 -6.07
N TYR A 42 4.88 -9.13 -6.16
CA TYR A 42 5.55 -8.29 -5.16
C TYR A 42 4.97 -6.88 -5.14
N HIS A 43 4.72 -6.28 -6.30
CA HIS A 43 4.03 -5.00 -6.43
C HIS A 43 2.66 -5.04 -5.73
N ALA A 44 1.81 -6.00 -6.09
CA ALA A 44 0.48 -6.12 -5.49
C ALA A 44 0.54 -6.33 -3.97
N LEU A 45 1.46 -7.16 -3.47
CA LEU A 45 1.63 -7.42 -2.03
C LEU A 45 2.17 -6.19 -1.29
N ALA A 46 3.14 -5.48 -1.86
CA ALA A 46 3.75 -4.30 -1.25
C ALA A 46 2.72 -3.17 -1.13
N PHE A 47 2.00 -2.88 -2.21
CA PHE A 47 1.01 -1.79 -2.24
C PHE A 47 -0.28 -2.16 -1.49
N GLY A 48 -0.65 -3.45 -1.45
CA GLY A 48 -1.71 -3.95 -0.57
C GLY A 48 -1.36 -3.79 0.91
N SER A 49 -0.13 -4.16 1.28
CA SER A 49 0.42 -3.97 2.63
C SER A 49 0.46 -2.50 3.04
N LEU A 50 0.77 -1.61 2.09
CA LEU A 50 0.78 -0.16 2.32
C LEU A 50 -0.63 0.39 2.64
N ALA A 51 -1.65 -0.09 1.93
CA ALA A 51 -3.04 0.36 2.08
C ALA A 51 -3.71 -0.13 3.37
N PHE A 52 -3.42 -1.37 3.75
CA PHE A 52 -4.17 -2.11 4.77
C PHE A 52 -4.23 -1.45 6.16
N PRO A 53 -3.13 -0.97 6.78
CA PRO A 53 -3.16 -0.42 8.15
C PRO A 53 -4.11 0.77 8.30
N VAL A 54 -4.12 1.67 7.31
CA VAL A 54 -4.95 2.87 7.32
C VAL A 54 -6.43 2.52 7.25
N THR A 55 -6.80 1.56 6.39
CA THR A 55 -8.21 1.20 6.18
C THR A 55 -8.76 0.29 7.27
N VAL A 56 -7.91 -0.46 7.98
CA VAL A 56 -8.31 -1.13 9.24
C VAL A 56 -8.75 -0.12 10.29
N VAL A 57 -7.98 0.96 10.50
CA VAL A 57 -8.30 1.96 11.52
C VAL A 57 -9.40 2.93 11.05
N ARG A 58 -9.44 3.24 9.75
CA ARG A 58 -10.43 4.14 9.13
C ARG A 58 -11.02 3.51 7.87
N PRO A 59 -11.98 2.57 7.99
CA PRO A 59 -12.57 1.88 6.84
C PRO A 59 -13.13 2.80 5.75
N ARG A 60 -13.75 3.91 6.15
CA ARG A 60 -14.30 4.93 5.24
C ARG A 60 -13.25 5.64 4.36
N TRP A 61 -11.96 5.47 4.62
CA TRP A 61 -10.89 6.08 3.83
C TRP A 61 -10.39 5.20 2.68
N TRP A 62 -10.96 4.01 2.49
CA TRP A 62 -10.49 3.04 1.48
C TRP A 62 -10.28 3.64 0.09
N ALA A 63 -11.24 4.41 -0.44
CA ALA A 63 -11.13 5.00 -1.77
C ALA A 63 -10.03 6.08 -1.85
N ALA A 64 -9.94 6.92 -0.82
CA ALA A 64 -8.89 7.95 -0.74
C ALA A 64 -7.49 7.31 -0.62
N THR A 65 -7.36 6.23 0.16
CA THR A 65 -6.13 5.46 0.29
C THR A 65 -5.69 4.88 -1.06
N ILE A 66 -6.60 4.26 -1.82
CA ILE A 66 -6.29 3.73 -3.16
C ILE A 66 -5.80 4.84 -4.08
N LEU A 67 -6.49 6.01 -4.10
CA LEU A 67 -6.10 7.12 -4.96
C LEU A 67 -4.70 7.66 -4.63
N VAL A 68 -4.40 7.87 -3.36
CA VAL A 68 -3.08 8.36 -2.92
C VAL A 68 -1.99 7.36 -3.31
N ILE A 69 -2.24 6.07 -3.09
CA ILE A 69 -1.29 5.00 -3.41
C ILE A 69 -1.10 4.85 -4.93
N ALA A 70 -2.17 5.02 -5.73
CA ALA A 70 -2.08 5.00 -7.19
C ALA A 70 -1.24 6.15 -7.72
N VAL A 71 -1.40 7.37 -7.18
CA VAL A 71 -0.55 8.52 -7.51
C VAL A 71 0.90 8.22 -7.13
N TYR A 72 1.13 7.66 -5.94
CA TYR A 72 2.46 7.30 -5.48
C TYR A 72 3.15 6.26 -6.36
N GLY A 73 2.49 5.16 -6.72
CA GLY A 73 3.03 4.15 -7.65
C GLY A 73 3.30 4.74 -9.03
N GLY A 74 2.40 5.57 -9.55
CA GLY A 74 2.61 6.26 -10.84
C GLY A 74 3.82 7.19 -10.83
N LEU A 75 4.07 7.89 -9.71
CA LEU A 75 5.27 8.71 -9.55
C LEU A 75 6.55 7.85 -9.55
N ILE A 76 6.54 6.68 -8.91
CA ILE A 76 7.67 5.75 -8.95
C ILE A 76 7.97 5.34 -10.39
N GLU A 77 6.96 4.91 -11.15
CA GLU A 77 7.13 4.50 -12.55
C GLU A 77 7.69 5.62 -13.43
N VAL A 78 7.24 6.86 -13.22
CA VAL A 78 7.79 8.02 -13.92
C VAL A 78 9.25 8.28 -13.52
N ILE A 79 9.64 8.02 -12.27
CA ILE A 79 11.01 8.27 -11.77
C ILE A 79 11.97 7.14 -12.18
N GLN A 80 11.50 5.90 -12.31
CA GLN A 80 12.32 4.71 -12.60
C GLN A 80 13.29 4.88 -13.80
N PRO A 81 12.91 5.45 -14.97
CA PRO A 81 13.82 5.75 -16.08
C PRO A 81 15.04 6.59 -15.71
N PHE A 82 14.91 7.50 -14.75
CA PHE A 82 15.97 8.40 -14.34
C PHE A 82 17.02 7.74 -13.42
N VAL A 83 16.75 6.52 -12.94
CA VAL A 83 17.64 5.73 -12.07
C VAL A 83 18.09 4.41 -12.72
N GLY A 84 17.88 4.27 -14.04
CA GLY A 84 18.33 3.11 -14.81
C GLY A 84 17.38 1.91 -14.78
N ARG A 85 16.09 2.14 -14.47
CA ARG A 85 15.01 1.14 -14.59
C ARG A 85 14.07 1.47 -15.74
N SER A 86 13.28 0.50 -16.18
CA SER A 86 12.24 0.70 -17.21
C SER A 86 10.97 1.25 -16.58
N MET A 87 10.26 2.15 -17.25
CA MET A 87 8.88 2.48 -16.87
C MET A 87 7.95 1.34 -17.30
N GLU A 88 7.21 0.76 -16.36
CA GLU A 88 6.35 -0.39 -16.59
C GLU A 88 4.91 -0.13 -16.10
N LEU A 89 4.04 0.27 -17.03
CA LEU A 89 2.61 0.51 -16.71
C LEU A 89 1.92 -0.71 -16.09
N ASN A 90 2.41 -1.93 -16.39
CA ASN A 90 1.86 -3.15 -15.81
C ASN A 90 2.13 -3.25 -14.29
N ASP A 91 3.24 -2.70 -13.82
CA ASP A 91 3.58 -2.67 -12.40
C ASP A 91 2.69 -1.64 -11.69
N TRP A 92 2.44 -0.49 -12.33
CA TRP A 92 1.45 0.47 -11.83
C TRP A 92 0.04 -0.13 -11.72
N PHE A 93 -0.38 -0.95 -12.69
CA PHE A 93 -1.65 -1.67 -12.58
C PHE A 93 -1.63 -2.69 -11.42
N ALA A 94 -0.53 -3.41 -11.23
CA ALA A 94 -0.37 -4.34 -10.11
C ALA A 94 -0.43 -3.61 -8.76
N ASP A 95 0.18 -2.42 -8.66
CA ASP A 95 0.11 -1.54 -7.49
C ASP A 95 -1.32 -1.14 -7.16
N ILE A 96 -2.09 -0.70 -8.16
CA ILE A 96 -3.50 -0.30 -7.99
C ILE A 96 -4.35 -1.49 -7.53
N ILE A 97 -4.18 -2.66 -8.15
CA ILE A 97 -4.91 -3.89 -7.78
C ILE A 97 -4.55 -4.29 -6.36
N GLY A 98 -3.26 -4.29 -6.02
CA GLY A 98 -2.77 -4.56 -4.67
C GLY A 98 -3.37 -3.62 -3.64
N ALA A 99 -3.30 -2.32 -3.91
CA ALA A 99 -3.88 -1.28 -3.06
C ALA A 99 -5.39 -1.46 -2.88
N ALA A 100 -6.14 -1.80 -3.94
CA ALA A 100 -7.57 -2.05 -3.85
C ALA A 100 -7.90 -3.26 -2.97
N ILE A 101 -7.17 -4.37 -3.14
CA ILE A 101 -7.33 -5.57 -2.32
C ILE A 101 -6.99 -5.27 -0.85
N GLY A 102 -5.83 -4.65 -0.58
CA GLY A 102 -5.39 -4.31 0.77
C GLY A 102 -6.33 -3.31 1.46
N ALA A 103 -6.76 -2.27 0.73
CA ALA A 103 -7.70 -1.27 1.23
C ALA A 103 -9.06 -1.91 1.56
N GLY A 104 -9.58 -2.74 0.66
CA GLY A 104 -10.84 -3.47 0.84
C GLY A 104 -10.79 -4.43 2.02
N ALA A 105 -9.76 -5.28 2.09
CA ALA A 105 -9.55 -6.20 3.20
C ALA A 105 -9.45 -5.46 4.55
N GLY A 106 -8.66 -4.39 4.60
CA GLY A 106 -8.52 -3.59 5.81
C GLY A 106 -9.84 -2.92 6.20
N ALA A 107 -10.59 -2.38 5.24
CA ALA A 107 -11.90 -1.80 5.51
C ALA A 107 -12.88 -2.84 6.07
N VAL A 108 -12.96 -4.05 5.49
CA VAL A 108 -13.78 -5.14 6.02
C VAL A 108 -13.40 -5.48 7.45
N VAL A 109 -12.11 -5.69 7.72
CA VAL A 109 -11.60 -5.99 9.07
C VAL A 109 -11.97 -4.88 10.05
N GLY A 110 -11.73 -3.62 9.70
CA GLY A 110 -12.07 -2.48 10.56
C GLY A 110 -13.57 -2.33 10.80
N LEU A 111 -14.41 -2.62 9.79
CA LEU A 111 -15.86 -2.61 9.95
C LEU A 111 -16.34 -3.71 10.92
N LEU A 112 -15.73 -4.91 10.84
CA LEU A 112 -16.01 -6.06 11.73
C LEU A 112 -15.52 -5.81 13.17
N MET A 113 -14.38 -5.17 13.35
CA MET A 113 -13.88 -4.79 14.68
C MET A 113 -14.79 -3.72 15.32
N GLY A 114 -15.25 -2.74 14.53
CA GLY A 114 -16.16 -1.69 14.98
C GLY A 114 -17.57 -2.20 15.32
N SER A 115 -18.07 -3.24 14.64
CA SER A 115 -19.38 -3.85 14.97
C SER A 115 -19.33 -4.72 16.23
N ARG A 116 -18.21 -5.39 16.51
CA ARG A 116 -18.03 -6.23 17.72
C ARG A 116 -17.85 -5.45 19.01
N LEU A 117 -17.39 -4.20 18.95
CA LEU A 117 -17.08 -3.39 20.14
C LEU A 117 -18.18 -2.37 20.51
N GLY A 118 -19.31 -2.33 19.80
CA GLY A 118 -20.42 -1.40 20.11
C GLY A 118 -20.09 0.10 19.93
N LEU A 119 -18.90 0.44 19.43
CA LEU A 119 -18.37 1.81 19.31
C LEU A 119 -18.98 2.61 18.14
N ARG A 120 -20.09 2.16 17.55
CA ARG A 120 -20.72 2.76 16.36
C ARG A 120 -21.71 3.89 16.64
N ARG A 121 -21.72 4.46 17.84
CA ARG A 121 -22.51 5.68 18.13
C ARG A 121 -21.72 6.63 19.02
N ALA A 122 -21.06 7.59 18.37
CA ALA A 122 -20.78 8.93 18.90
C ALA A 122 -20.64 9.87 17.70
#